data_AF-A0A1V0BIC6-F1
#
_entry.id   AF-A0A1V0BIC6-F1
#
_cell.length_a   1.000
_cell.length_b   1.000
_cell.length_c   1.000
_cell.angle_alpha   90.00
_cell.angle_beta   90.00
_cell.angle_gamma   90.00
#
_symmetry.space_group_name_H-M   'P 1'
#
loop_
_entity.id
_entity.type
_entity.pdbx_description
1 polymer ?
#
loop_
_entity_poly.entity_id
_entity_poly.type
_entity_poly.pdbx_seq_one_letter_code
_entity_poly.pdbx_strand_id
1 'polypeptide(L)'
;MNAAVTPAELAAQLKAEAKALKSIKPKKPAHEGKPVTALTVPEIRERLKAQRNELLRRASLGTWFDGESREWARIGHEHRVMIMMLAGIDGDLETLACRAWREFTPAERNAVKAEMRLAKRVFSQVAALCSRV
;
A
#
# COMPACT_ATOMS: atom_id res chain seq x y z
N MET A 1 0.91 -35.59 32.72
CA MET A 1 1.70 -34.39 33.03
C MET A 1 2.62 -34.14 31.86
N ASN A 2 2.34 -33.14 31.01
CA ASN A 2 3.22 -32.83 29.88
C ASN A 2 4.48 -32.17 30.46
N ALA A 3 5.63 -32.84 30.32
CA ALA A 3 6.90 -32.31 30.79
C ALA A 3 7.15 -30.94 30.13
N ALA A 4 7.48 -29.94 30.95
CA ALA A 4 7.81 -28.62 30.46
C ALA A 4 9.09 -28.72 29.62
N VAL A 5 8.98 -28.45 28.32
CA VAL A 5 10.11 -28.43 27.39
C VAL A 5 11.13 -27.42 27.91
N THR A 6 12.37 -27.86 28.12
CA THR A 6 13.42 -27.01 28.63
C THR A 6 13.83 -25.97 27.57
N PRO A 7 14.34 -24.79 27.95
CA PRO A 7 14.79 -23.78 26.99
C PRO A 7 15.85 -24.30 26.00
N ALA A 8 16.66 -25.27 26.41
CA ALA A 8 17.68 -25.90 25.58
C ALA A 8 17.07 -26.81 24.49
N GLU A 9 16.01 -27.56 24.83
CA GLU A 9 15.29 -28.41 23.88
C GLU A 9 14.51 -27.58 22.85
N LEU A 10 13.92 -26.46 23.28
CA LEU A 10 13.25 -25.52 22.37
C LEU A 10 14.24 -24.88 21.37
N ALA A 11 15.42 -24.47 21.86
CA ALA A 11 16.47 -23.92 20.98
C ALA A 11 16.97 -24.95 19.96
N ALA A 12 17.08 -26.22 20.37
CA ALA A 12 17.44 -27.32 19.47
C ALA A 12 16.37 -27.59 18.41
N GLN A 13 15.08 -27.55 18.79
CA GLN A 13 13.95 -27.69 17.86
C GLN A 13 13.92 -26.55 16.83
N LEU A 14 13.99 -25.29 17.27
CA LEU A 14 14.01 -24.13 16.36
C LEU A 14 15.18 -24.18 15.37
N LYS A 15 16.35 -24.67 15.82
CA LYS A 15 17.53 -24.84 14.96
C LYS A 15 17.33 -25.95 13.92
N ALA A 16 16.67 -27.05 14.30
CA ALA A 16 16.32 -28.14 13.39
C ALA A 16 15.29 -27.70 12.36
N GLU A 17 14.25 -26.97 12.77
CA GLU A 17 13.21 -26.41 11.90
C GLU A 17 13.78 -25.38 10.92
N ALA A 18 14.66 -24.47 11.38
CA ALA A 18 15.33 -23.52 10.51
C ALA A 18 16.21 -24.20 9.46
N LYS A 19 16.86 -25.32 9.81
CA LYS A 19 17.65 -26.13 8.87
C LYS A 19 16.75 -26.82 7.85
N ALA A 20 15.60 -27.36 8.28
CA ALA A 20 14.60 -27.94 7.39
C ALA A 20 14.03 -26.90 6.42
N LEU A 21 13.67 -25.71 6.90
CA LEU A 21 13.15 -24.62 6.07
C LEU A 21 14.14 -24.17 4.99
N LYS A 22 15.43 -24.04 5.35
CA LYS A 22 16.51 -23.69 4.39
C LYS A 22 16.75 -24.77 3.33
N SER A 23 16.45 -26.03 3.65
CA SER A 23 16.60 -27.14 2.70
C SER A 23 15.49 -27.20 1.65
N ILE A 24 14.34 -26.55 1.92
CA ILE A 24 13.24 -26.42 0.96
C ILE A 24 13.64 -25.35 -0.07
N LYS A 25 14.15 -25.79 -1.23
CA LYS A 25 14.38 -24.87 -2.36
C LYS A 25 13.02 -24.42 -2.91
N PRO A 26 12.72 -23.12 -2.98
CA PRO A 26 11.47 -22.66 -3.58
C PRO A 26 11.40 -23.10 -5.04
N LYS A 27 10.25 -23.63 -5.45
CA LYS A 27 10.03 -24.02 -6.85
C LYS A 27 10.21 -22.79 -7.73
N LYS A 28 11.15 -22.86 -8.69
CA LYS A 28 11.39 -21.78 -9.64
C LYS A 28 10.07 -21.48 -10.37
N PRO A 29 9.59 -20.22 -10.42
CA PRO A 29 8.37 -19.89 -11.13
C PRO A 29 8.53 -20.29 -12.60
N ALA A 30 7.48 -20.92 -13.15
CA ALA A 30 7.48 -21.27 -14.56
C ALA A 30 7.58 -19.98 -15.39
N HIS A 31 8.50 -19.96 -16.35
CA HIS A 31 8.57 -18.86 -17.30
C HIS A 31 7.37 -19.00 -18.25
N GLU A 32 6.28 -18.27 -17.97
CA GLU A 32 5.26 -17.97 -18.97
C GLU A 32 6.00 -17.28 -20.13
N GLY A 33 6.03 -17.87 -21.33
CA GLY A 33 6.86 -17.43 -22.45
C GLY A 33 6.74 -15.93 -22.82
N LYS A 34 7.45 -15.50 -23.88
CA LYS A 34 7.40 -14.11 -24.37
C LYS A 34 5.93 -13.62 -24.42
N PRO A 35 5.60 -12.44 -23.86
CA PRO A 35 4.23 -11.99 -23.81
C PRO A 35 3.65 -11.94 -25.22
N VAL A 36 2.56 -12.69 -25.35
CA VAL A 36 1.72 -12.90 -26.52
C VAL A 36 1.62 -11.64 -27.38
N THR A 37 1.94 -11.77 -28.66
CA THR A 37 1.72 -10.81 -29.76
C THR A 37 0.25 -10.40 -29.98
N ALA A 38 -0.66 -10.69 -29.04
CA ALA A 38 -2.11 -10.54 -29.18
C ALA A 38 -2.73 -9.42 -28.31
N LEU A 39 -1.98 -8.82 -27.38
CA LEU A 39 -2.53 -7.78 -26.49
C LEU A 39 -2.23 -6.38 -27.03
N THR A 40 -3.26 -5.54 -27.02
CA THR A 40 -3.16 -4.11 -27.32
C THR A 40 -2.42 -3.35 -26.20
N VAL A 41 -1.91 -2.15 -26.49
CA VAL A 41 -1.19 -1.31 -25.51
C VAL A 41 -2.01 -1.04 -24.23
N PRO A 42 -3.33 -0.73 -24.28
CA PRO A 42 -4.15 -0.60 -23.08
C PRO A 42 -4.20 -1.87 -22.24
N GLU A 43 -4.37 -3.04 -22.87
CA GLU A 43 -4.43 -4.33 -22.17
C GLU A 43 -3.09 -4.70 -21.53
N ILE A 44 -1.98 -4.37 -22.20
CA ILE A 44 -0.63 -4.51 -21.64
C ILE A 44 -0.48 -3.64 -20.38
N ARG A 45 -0.98 -2.39 -20.40
CA ARG A 45 -0.92 -1.51 -19.22
C ARG A 45 -1.72 -2.05 -18.05
N GLU A 46 -2.92 -2.56 -18.30
CA GLU A 46 -3.74 -3.17 -17.25
C GLU A 46 -3.10 -4.47 -16.72
N ARG A 47 -2.53 -5.29 -17.60
CA ARG A 47 -1.77 -6.50 -17.19
C ARG A 47 -0.55 -6.15 -16.34
N LEU A 48 0.21 -5.11 -16.72
CA LEU A 48 1.35 -4.64 -15.94
C LEU A 48 0.93 -4.10 -14.56
N LYS A 49 -0.16 -3.34 -14.48
CA LYS A 49 -0.72 -2.88 -13.19
C LYS A 49 -1.10 -4.06 -12.31
N ALA A 50 -1.79 -5.06 -12.87
CA ALA A 50 -2.21 -6.26 -12.14
C ALA A 50 -1.01 -7.07 -11.62
N GLN A 51 0.00 -7.31 -12.47
CA GLN A 51 1.23 -8.01 -12.07
C GLN A 51 2.01 -7.25 -10.99
N ARG A 52 2.14 -5.93 -11.13
CA ARG A 52 2.75 -5.08 -10.11
C ARG A 52 2.02 -5.25 -8.78
N ASN A 53 0.68 -5.15 -8.77
CA ASN A 53 -0.11 -5.28 -7.56
C ASN A 53 0.02 -6.67 -6.93
N GLU A 54 0.05 -7.74 -7.73
CA GLU A 54 0.23 -9.11 -7.24
C GLU A 54 1.62 -9.35 -6.66
N LEU A 55 2.68 -8.86 -7.31
CA LEU A 55 4.03 -8.92 -6.78
C LEU A 55 4.16 -8.13 -5.47
N LEU A 56 3.54 -6.95 -5.41
CA LEU A 56 3.47 -6.13 -4.20
C LEU A 56 2.75 -6.88 -3.06
N ARG A 57 1.61 -7.51 -3.36
CA ARG A 57 0.84 -8.33 -2.40
C ARG A 57 1.66 -9.49 -1.86
N ARG A 58 2.37 -10.21 -2.73
CA ARG A 58 3.23 -11.35 -2.34
C ARG A 58 4.44 -10.91 -1.52
N ALA A 59 5.13 -9.86 -1.96
CA ALA A 59 6.33 -9.36 -1.30
C ALA A 59 6.03 -8.77 0.09
N SER A 60 4.85 -8.17 0.25
CA SER A 60 4.45 -7.55 1.51
C SER A 60 3.72 -8.50 2.46
N LEU A 61 3.38 -9.74 2.06
CA LEU A 61 2.51 -10.64 2.84
C LEU A 61 1.20 -9.98 3.31
N GLY A 62 0.70 -8.99 2.57
CA GLY A 62 -0.46 -8.17 2.97
C GLY A 62 -0.17 -7.18 4.11
N THR A 63 1.09 -7.04 4.52
CA THR A 63 1.51 -6.34 5.74
C THR A 63 2.10 -4.95 5.53
N TRP A 64 2.31 -4.40 4.31
CA TRP A 64 2.19 -2.93 4.01
C TRP A 64 2.71 -2.45 2.64
N PHE A 65 2.23 -1.25 2.27
CA PHE A 65 2.71 -0.24 1.31
C PHE A 65 2.10 -0.25 -0.11
N ASP A 66 0.77 -0.11 -0.21
CA ASP A 66 0.19 0.40 -1.45
C ASP A 66 0.67 1.85 -1.70
N GLY A 67 0.74 2.25 -2.98
CA GLY A 67 1.24 3.58 -3.35
C GLY A 67 0.42 4.71 -2.72
N GLU A 68 -0.85 4.47 -2.43
CA GLU A 68 -1.74 5.47 -1.84
C GLU A 68 -1.41 5.73 -0.37
N SER A 69 -1.12 4.69 0.41
CA SER A 69 -0.67 4.81 1.80
C SER A 69 0.65 5.57 1.89
N ARG A 70 1.56 5.36 0.91
CA ARG A 70 2.82 6.12 0.80
C ARG A 70 2.56 7.60 0.61
N GLU A 71 1.73 7.95 -0.37
CA GLU A 71 1.46 9.35 -0.68
C GLU A 71 0.69 10.03 0.44
N TRP A 72 -0.30 9.35 1.04
CA TRP A 72 -1.00 9.83 2.21
C TRP A 72 -0.03 10.15 3.36
N ALA A 73 0.88 9.23 3.66
CA ALA A 73 1.89 9.40 4.72
C ALA A 73 2.87 10.56 4.46
N ARG A 74 3.04 11.02 3.21
CA ARG A 74 3.90 12.16 2.86
C ARG A 74 3.22 13.52 3.01
N ILE A 75 1.88 13.56 2.96
CA ILE A 75 1.14 14.81 3.15
C ILE A 75 1.31 15.24 4.62
N GLY A 76 1.63 16.51 4.86
CA GLY A 76 1.73 17.04 6.23
C GLY A 76 0.38 17.00 6.95
N HIS A 77 0.42 16.83 8.27
CA HIS A 77 -0.76 16.65 9.12
C HIS A 77 -1.86 17.68 8.85
N GLU A 78 -1.53 18.97 8.94
CA GLU A 78 -2.45 20.09 8.68
C GLU A 78 -3.16 20.01 7.32
N HIS A 79 -2.42 19.56 6.29
CA HIS A 79 -2.97 19.42 4.95
C HIS A 79 -3.93 18.23 4.86
N ARG A 80 -3.70 17.15 5.60
CA ARG A 80 -4.63 16.02 5.68
C ARG A 80 -5.94 16.45 6.34
N VAL A 81 -5.85 17.17 7.46
CA VAL A 81 -7.02 17.74 8.15
C VAL A 81 -7.83 18.60 7.21
N MET A 82 -7.19 19.55 6.51
CA MET A 82 -7.85 20.43 5.55
C MET A 82 -8.49 19.67 4.38
N ILE A 83 -7.81 18.65 3.83
CA ILE A 83 -8.37 17.81 2.76
C ILE A 83 -9.61 17.06 3.24
N MET A 84 -9.60 16.50 4.45
CA MET A 84 -10.76 15.76 4.98
C MET A 84 -11.93 16.70 5.28
N MET A 85 -11.66 17.91 5.78
CA MET A 85 -12.66 18.96 5.96
C MET A 85 -13.34 19.31 4.62
N LEU A 86 -12.54 19.55 3.57
CA LEU A 86 -13.07 19.84 2.23
C LEU A 86 -13.81 18.65 1.61
N ALA A 87 -13.37 17.44 1.90
CA ALA A 87 -14.02 16.21 1.45
C ALA A 87 -15.35 15.93 2.17
N GLY A 88 -15.74 16.76 3.15
CA GLY A 88 -16.97 16.58 3.92
C GLY A 88 -16.93 15.36 4.84
N ILE A 89 -15.75 14.98 5.33
CA ILE A 89 -15.62 13.94 6.36
C ILE A 89 -15.95 14.57 7.71
N ASP A 90 -16.87 13.95 8.44
CA ASP A 90 -17.30 14.40 9.75
C ASP A 90 -16.49 13.75 10.89
N GLY A 91 -16.44 14.42 12.05
CA GLY A 91 -15.86 13.90 13.29
C GLY A 91 -14.58 14.61 13.72
N ASP A 92 -13.78 13.93 14.55
CA ASP A 92 -12.48 14.42 15.02
C ASP A 92 -11.41 14.27 13.93
N LEU A 93 -11.27 15.31 13.12
CA LEU A 93 -10.35 15.35 11.97
C LEU A 93 -8.88 15.25 12.40
N GLU A 94 -8.52 15.76 13.58
CA GLU A 94 -7.14 15.69 14.10
C GLU A 94 -6.73 14.23 14.31
N THR A 95 -7.59 13.45 14.96
CA THR A 95 -7.36 12.02 15.16
C THR A 95 -7.42 11.25 13.84
N LEU A 96 -8.35 11.59 12.94
CA LEU A 96 -8.48 10.93 11.64
C LEU A 96 -7.25 11.13 10.76
N ALA A 97 -6.58 12.29 10.81
CA ALA A 97 -5.43 12.62 9.97
C ALA A 97 -4.18 11.77 10.30
N CYS A 98 -4.12 11.25 11.53
CA CYS A 98 -3.09 10.34 12.00
C CYS A 98 -3.29 8.89 11.52
N ARG A 99 -4.47 8.52 11.03
CA ARG A 99 -4.78 7.15 10.63
C ARG A 99 -4.05 6.74 9.36
N ALA A 100 -3.71 5.45 9.28
CA ALA A 100 -3.21 4.88 8.05
C ALA A 100 -4.29 4.90 6.96
N TRP A 101 -3.90 5.13 5.71
CA TRP A 101 -4.84 5.20 4.57
C TRP A 101 -5.77 3.98 4.44
N ARG A 102 -5.30 2.80 4.83
CA ARG A 102 -6.09 1.56 4.83
C ARG A 102 -7.26 1.54 5.82
N GLU A 103 -7.17 2.33 6.89
CA GLU A 103 -8.17 2.40 7.96
C GLU A 103 -9.40 3.21 7.56
N PHE A 104 -9.29 4.01 6.49
CA PHE A 104 -10.43 4.69 5.89
C PHE A 104 -11.33 3.69 5.16
N THR A 105 -12.63 3.91 5.27
CA THR A 105 -13.64 3.20 4.48
C THR A 105 -13.49 3.50 2.99
N PRO A 106 -14.00 2.65 2.08
CA PRO A 106 -14.01 2.95 0.66
C PRO A 106 -14.69 4.28 0.30
N ALA A 107 -15.75 4.66 1.04
CA ALA A 107 -16.47 5.91 0.83
C ALA A 107 -15.60 7.13 1.18
N GLU A 108 -14.98 7.13 2.36
CA GLU A 108 -14.07 8.22 2.78
C GLU A 108 -12.87 8.35 1.83
N ARG A 109 -12.26 7.22 1.42
CA ARG A 109 -11.17 7.24 0.44
C ARG A 109 -11.60 7.85 -0.89
N ASN A 110 -12.82 7.58 -1.35
CA ASN A 110 -13.34 8.16 -2.57
C ASN A 110 -13.61 9.66 -2.43
N ALA A 111 -14.16 10.10 -1.30
CA ALA A 111 -14.39 11.51 -1.00
C ALA A 111 -13.06 12.30 -1.00
N VAL A 112 -12.06 11.83 -0.26
CA VAL A 112 -10.71 12.43 -0.24
C VAL A 112 -10.10 12.49 -1.63
N LYS A 113 -10.18 11.40 -2.41
CA LYS A 113 -9.66 11.39 -3.79
C LYS A 113 -10.41 12.32 -4.73
N ALA A 114 -11.72 12.46 -4.59
CA ALA A 114 -12.52 13.40 -5.37
C ALA A 114 -12.04 14.83 -5.06
N GLU A 115 -11.88 15.15 -3.78
CA GLU A 115 -11.46 16.46 -3.33
C GLU A 115 -10.03 16.79 -3.76
N MET A 116 -9.07 15.87 -3.61
CA MET A 116 -7.69 16.09 -4.08
C MET A 116 -7.61 16.39 -5.58
N ARG A 117 -8.49 15.77 -6.40
CA ARG A 117 -8.56 16.07 -7.84
C ARG A 117 -9.11 17.47 -8.11
N LEU A 118 -10.10 17.91 -7.33
CA LEU A 118 -10.65 19.25 -7.40
C LEU A 118 -9.60 20.29 -6.94
N ALA A 119 -9.02 20.06 -5.76
CA ALA A 119 -7.95 20.85 -5.18
C ALA A 119 -6.79 21.05 -6.17
N LYS A 120 -6.32 20.01 -6.86
CA LYS A 120 -5.28 20.15 -7.89
C LYS A 120 -5.63 21.19 -8.95
N ARG A 121 -6.89 21.23 -9.39
CA ARG A 121 -7.36 22.20 -10.38
C ARG A 121 -7.40 23.62 -9.79
N VAL A 122 -7.92 23.77 -8.58
CA VAL A 122 -8.05 25.06 -7.90
C VAL A 122 -6.69 25.65 -7.51
N PHE A 123 -5.85 24.87 -6.83
CA PHE A 123 -4.52 25.31 -6.39
C PHE A 123 -3.56 25.59 -7.55
N SER A 124 -3.81 25.07 -8.76
CA SER A 124 -3.03 25.48 -9.94
C SER A 124 -3.19 26.98 -10.25
N GLN A 125 -4.37 27.55 -9.99
CA GLN A 125 -4.63 28.98 -10.16
C GLN A 125 -3.96 29.79 -9.04
N VAL A 126 -4.00 29.29 -7.81
CA VAL A 126 -3.31 29.90 -6.66
C VAL A 126 -1.80 29.93 -6.90
N ALA A 127 -1.22 28.82 -7.36
CA ALA A 127 0.19 28.75 -7.72
C ALA A 127 0.56 29.77 -8.81
N ALA A 128 -0.34 30.00 -9.78
CA ALA A 128 -0.15 31.02 -10.81
C ALA A 128 -0.17 32.46 -10.27
N LEU A 129 -0.89 32.72 -9.16
CA LEU A 129 -0.82 34.02 -8.47
C LEU A 129 0.56 34.21 -7.84
N CYS A 130 1.13 33.15 -7.25
CA CYS A 130 2.47 33.20 -6.63
C CYS A 130 3.61 33.29 -7.66
N SER A 131 3.38 32.95 -8.92
CA SER A 131 4.40 32.97 -9.98
C SER A 131 4.38 34.26 -10.82
N ARG A 132 3.39 35.14 -10.63
CA ARG A 132 3.38 36.46 -11.27
C ARG A 132 4.31 37.39 -10.49
N VAL A 133 5.55 37.49 -10.98
CA VAL A 133 6.45 38.64 -10.80
C VAL A 133 6.33 39.50 -12.05
#